data_AF-A0A661FXB0-F1
#
_entry.id   AF-A0A661FXB0-F1
#
_cell.length_a   1.000
_cell.length_b   1.000
_cell.length_c   1.000
_cell.angle_alpha   90.00
_cell.angle_beta   90.00
_cell.angle_gamma   90.00
#
_symmetry.space_group_name_H-M   'P 1'
#
loop_
_entity.id
_entity.type
_entity.pdbx_description
1 polymer ?
#
loop_
_entity_poly.entity_id
_entity_poly.type
_entity_poly.pdbx_seq_one_letter_code
_entity_poly.pdbx_strand_id
1 'polypeptide(L)'
;MNDAYLANNWALVIAVIVASLVAIMIVAALMRRSARGQLKRVRADLGKALKRNRKATSDVEKCHRRLVKLDANAAKVKPRLLQEAKDALGDARALEKIANDQVLIAGNHVRRVIHEEFPPSQQQKLRDRYLPDAQQDKGPFSF
;
A
#
# COMPACT_ATOMS: atom_id res chain seq x y z
N MET A 1 25.78 -34.59 43.19
CA MET A 1 26.84 -34.50 42.16
C MET A 1 26.64 -33.35 41.17
N ASN A 2 25.51 -32.62 41.18
CA ASN A 2 25.31 -31.48 40.26
C ASN A 2 25.81 -30.14 40.83
N ASP A 3 25.88 -29.98 42.15
CA ASP A 3 26.22 -28.70 42.78
C ASP A 3 27.70 -28.31 42.63
N ALA A 4 28.61 -29.29 42.61
CA ALA A 4 30.04 -29.05 42.38
C ALA A 4 30.37 -28.73 40.91
N TYR A 5 29.61 -29.30 39.96
CA TYR A 5 29.73 -28.99 38.53
C TYR A 5 29.18 -27.60 38.20
N LEU A 6 28.10 -27.18 38.86
CA LEU A 6 27.58 -25.82 38.76
C LEU A 6 28.61 -24.82 39.30
N ALA A 7 29.14 -25.03 40.52
CA ALA A 7 30.12 -24.15 41.15
C ALA A 7 31.36 -23.85 40.29
N ASN A 8 31.88 -24.85 39.57
CA ASN A 8 33.11 -24.69 38.77
C ASN A 8 32.86 -24.22 37.32
N ASN A 9 31.62 -24.31 36.82
CA ASN A 9 31.27 -23.99 35.43
C ASN A 9 30.29 -22.81 35.29
N TRP A 10 30.09 -22.02 36.33
CA TRP A 10 29.26 -20.80 36.28
C TRP A 10 29.64 -19.87 35.12
N ALA A 11 30.94 -19.75 34.83
CA ALA A 11 31.44 -18.96 33.70
C ALA A 11 30.92 -19.48 32.34
N LEU A 12 30.85 -20.80 32.14
CA LEU A 12 30.30 -21.41 30.93
C LEU A 12 28.79 -21.20 30.83
N VAL A 13 28.06 -21.34 31.94
CA VAL A 13 26.60 -21.10 31.98
C VAL A 13 26.29 -19.64 31.63
N ILE A 14 27.02 -18.70 32.23
CA ILE A 14 26.88 -17.26 31.93
C ILE A 14 27.23 -17.00 30.46
N ALA A 15 28.32 -17.58 29.94
CA ALA A 15 28.72 -17.42 28.54
C ALA A 15 27.64 -17.92 27.57
N VAL A 16 27.00 -19.06 27.85
CA VAL A 16 25.90 -19.59 27.03
C VAL A 16 24.68 -18.66 27.08
N ILE A 17 24.28 -18.18 28.26
CA ILE A 17 23.16 -17.24 28.40
C ILE A 17 23.43 -15.96 27.61
N VAL A 18 24.62 -15.38 27.74
CA VAL A 18 25.01 -14.17 27.00
C VAL A 18 25.03 -14.43 25.50
N ALA A 19 25.60 -15.55 25.05
CA ALA A 19 25.61 -15.92 23.64
C ALA A 19 24.18 -16.10 23.07
N SER A 20 23.27 -16.72 23.84
CA SER A 20 21.85 -16.85 23.45
C SER A 20 21.15 -15.49 23.34
N LEU A 21 21.37 -14.59 24.31
CA LEU A 21 20.80 -13.23 24.25
C LEU A 21 21.31 -12.44 23.04
N VAL A 22 22.61 -12.54 22.75
CA VAL A 22 23.22 -11.92 21.56
C VAL A 22 22.62 -12.50 20.28
N ALA A 23 22.47 -13.83 20.20
CA ALA A 23 21.85 -14.48 19.05
C ALA A 23 20.41 -14.01 18.83
N ILE A 24 19.60 -13.91 19.88
CA ILE A 24 18.22 -13.38 19.81
C ILE A 24 18.22 -11.93 19.30
N MET A 25 19.13 -11.09 19.79
CA MET A 25 19.23 -9.69 19.33
C MET A 25 19.62 -9.60 17.85
N ILE A 26 20.56 -10.43 17.39
CA ILE A 26 20.97 -10.48 15.98
C ILE A 26 19.80 -10.91 15.09
N VAL A 27 19.08 -11.97 15.48
CA VAL A 27 17.90 -12.45 14.73
C VAL A 27 16.82 -11.37 14.68
N ALA A 28 16.52 -10.71 15.80
CA ALA A 28 15.56 -9.61 15.85
C ALA A 28 15.98 -8.42 14.97
N ALA A 29 17.27 -8.09 14.94
CA ALA A 29 17.81 -7.03 14.08
C ALA A 29 17.69 -7.38 12.58
N LEU A 30 17.97 -8.64 12.22
CA LEU A 30 17.83 -9.13 10.85
C LEU A 30 16.36 -9.13 10.40
N MET A 31 15.43 -9.61 11.23
CA MET A 31 14.00 -9.57 10.96
C MET A 31 13.50 -8.13 10.75
N ARG A 32 13.92 -7.19 11.61
CA ARG A 32 13.57 -5.76 11.44
C ARG A 32 14.11 -5.17 10.13
N ARG A 33 15.30 -5.58 9.68
CA ARG A 33 15.88 -5.12 8.42
C ARG A 33 15.10 -5.65 7.22
N SER A 34 14.67 -6.91 7.28
CA SER A 34 13.79 -7.53 6.28
C SER A 34 12.44 -6.79 6.23
N ALA A 35 11.80 -6.61 7.39
CA ALA A 35 10.49 -5.98 7.50
C ALA A 35 10.46 -4.54 6.97
N ARG A 36 11.47 -3.74 7.32
CA ARG A 36 11.63 -2.39 6.77
C ARG A 36 11.85 -2.39 5.25
N GLY A 37 12.56 -3.39 4.74
CA GLY A 37 12.76 -3.59 3.30
C GLY A 37 11.43 -3.90 2.60
N GLN A 38 10.63 -4.80 3.17
CA GLN A 38 9.32 -5.16 2.67
C GLN A 38 8.36 -3.97 2.69
N LEU A 39 8.26 -3.25 3.80
CA LEU A 39 7.43 -2.06 3.91
C LEU A 39 7.80 -0.99 2.87
N LYS A 40 9.10 -0.78 2.60
CA LYS A 40 9.55 0.15 1.53
C LYS A 40 9.10 -0.30 0.14
N ARG A 41 9.20 -1.60 -0.16
CA ARG A 41 8.76 -2.15 -1.47
C ARG A 41 7.25 -1.97 -1.65
N VAL A 42 6.46 -2.39 -0.66
CA VAL A 42 5.00 -2.29 -0.72
C VAL A 42 4.55 -0.82 -0.78
N ARG A 43 5.24 0.09 -0.08
CA ARG A 43 5.00 1.53 -0.21
C ARG A 43 5.29 2.05 -1.62
N ALA A 44 6.36 1.60 -2.25
CA ALA A 44 6.69 2.00 -3.61
C ALA A 44 5.61 1.55 -4.60
N ASP A 45 5.06 0.35 -4.41
CA ASP A 45 3.97 -0.16 -5.25
C ASP A 45 2.66 0.61 -5.02
N LEU A 46 2.34 0.98 -3.78
CA LEU A 46 1.24 1.92 -3.49
C LEU A 46 1.45 3.27 -4.20
N GLY A 47 2.69 3.79 -4.20
CA GLY A 47 3.04 5.01 -4.93
C GLY A 47 2.81 4.90 -6.45
N LYS A 48 3.18 3.76 -7.05
CA LYS A 48 2.91 3.48 -8.48
C LYS A 48 1.41 3.40 -8.75
N ALA A 49 0.65 2.72 -7.90
CA ALA A 49 -0.80 2.61 -8.02
C ALA A 49 -1.48 3.99 -7.95
N LEU A 50 -1.08 4.82 -6.98
CA LEU A 50 -1.59 6.21 -6.87
C LEU A 50 -1.28 7.04 -8.12
N LYS A 51 -0.07 6.92 -8.67
CA LYS A 51 0.30 7.62 -9.91
C LYS A 51 -0.54 7.15 -11.11
N ARG A 52 -0.82 5.86 -11.21
CA ARG A 52 -1.69 5.29 -12.25
C ARG A 52 -3.12 5.77 -12.10
N ASN A 53 -3.66 5.78 -10.88
CA ASN A 53 -5.01 6.29 -10.62
C ASN A 53 -5.14 7.76 -11.01
N ARG A 54 -4.20 8.63 -10.60
CA ARG A 54 -4.18 10.04 -11.00
C ARG A 54 -4.15 10.22 -12.52
N LYS A 55 -3.40 9.38 -13.24
CA LYS A 55 -3.36 9.41 -14.70
C LYS A 55 -4.72 9.03 -15.29
N ALA A 56 -5.34 7.96 -14.80
CA ALA A 56 -6.65 7.51 -15.25
C ALA A 56 -7.73 8.59 -15.02
N THR A 57 -7.78 9.21 -13.84
CA THR A 57 -8.69 10.33 -13.55
C THR A 57 -8.47 11.52 -14.49
N SER A 58 -7.22 11.91 -14.73
CA SER A 58 -6.89 12.96 -15.71
C SER A 58 -7.36 12.60 -17.12
N ASP A 59 -7.25 11.34 -17.52
CA ASP A 59 -7.66 10.89 -18.86
C ASP A 59 -9.19 10.86 -18.98
N VAL A 60 -9.92 10.47 -17.91
CA VAL A 60 -11.39 10.62 -17.81
C VAL A 60 -11.80 12.08 -17.97
N GLU A 61 -11.15 13.00 -17.26
CA GLU A 61 -11.43 14.44 -17.40
C GLU A 61 -11.23 14.94 -18.83
N LYS A 62 -10.14 14.53 -19.49
CA LYS A 62 -9.87 14.91 -20.88
C LYS A 62 -10.94 14.37 -21.83
N CYS A 63 -11.32 13.10 -21.69
CA CYS A 63 -12.39 12.49 -22.47
C CYS A 63 -13.72 13.21 -22.24
N HIS A 64 -14.03 13.55 -20.99
CA HIS A 64 -15.25 14.28 -20.65
C HIS A 64 -15.26 15.69 -21.29
N ARG A 65 -14.16 16.44 -21.18
CA ARG A 65 -14.04 17.76 -21.82
C ARG A 65 -14.19 17.69 -23.35
N ARG A 66 -13.64 16.64 -23.98
CA ARG A 66 -13.79 16.41 -25.42
C ARG A 66 -15.23 16.08 -25.79
N LEU A 67 -15.89 15.22 -25.01
CA LEU A 67 -17.30 14.89 -25.19
C LEU A 67 -18.17 16.16 -25.13
N VAL A 68 -18.00 16.99 -24.10
CA VAL A 68 -18.75 18.25 -23.94
C VAL A 68 -18.57 19.18 -25.16
N LYS A 69 -17.36 19.28 -25.70
CA LYS A 69 -17.09 20.07 -26.92
C LYS A 69 -17.75 19.50 -28.17
N LEU A 70 -17.78 18.17 -28.31
CA LEU A 70 -18.44 17.51 -29.43
C LEU A 70 -19.95 17.66 -29.33
N ASP A 71 -20.52 17.52 -28.13
CA ASP A 71 -21.95 17.66 -27.87
C ASP A 71 -22.44 19.09 -28.12
N ALA A 72 -21.64 20.09 -27.75
CA ALA A 72 -21.91 21.49 -28.09
C ALA A 72 -21.94 21.78 -29.60
N ASN A 73 -21.27 20.94 -30.40
CA ASN A 73 -21.26 21.03 -31.86
C ASN A 73 -22.10 19.94 -32.53
N ALA A 74 -23.00 19.27 -31.79
CA ALA A 74 -23.71 18.08 -32.25
C ALA A 74 -24.44 18.27 -33.58
N ALA A 75 -24.97 19.47 -33.86
CA ALA A 75 -25.64 19.80 -35.12
C ALA A 75 -24.73 19.72 -36.36
N LYS A 76 -23.40 19.78 -36.18
CA LYS A 76 -22.38 19.73 -37.26
C LYS A 76 -21.54 18.45 -37.21
N VAL A 77 -21.67 17.65 -36.16
CA VAL A 77 -20.85 16.46 -35.93
C VAL A 77 -21.62 15.20 -36.33
N LYS A 78 -20.95 14.25 -36.99
CA LYS A 78 -21.56 12.97 -37.35
C LYS A 78 -22.01 12.22 -36.08
N PRO A 79 -23.24 11.68 -36.02
CA PRO A 79 -23.74 10.96 -34.84
C PRO A 79 -22.83 9.83 -34.36
N ARG A 80 -22.17 9.13 -35.30
CA ARG A 80 -21.20 8.07 -35.01
C ARG A 80 -20.00 8.55 -34.18
N LEU A 81 -19.49 9.75 -34.43
CA LEU A 81 -18.37 10.32 -33.67
C LEU A 81 -18.76 10.67 -32.23
N LEU A 82 -20.00 11.12 -32.02
CA LEU A 82 -20.53 11.35 -30.67
C LEU A 82 -20.66 10.03 -29.91
N GLN A 83 -21.11 8.97 -30.57
CA GLN A 83 -21.22 7.65 -29.96
C GLN A 83 -19.83 7.10 -29.58
N GLU A 84 -18.87 7.11 -30.49
CA GLU A 84 -17.49 6.68 -30.23
C GLU A 84 -16.85 7.45 -29.06
N ALA A 85 -17.14 8.76 -28.94
CA ALA A 85 -16.66 9.57 -27.81
C ALA A 85 -17.32 9.20 -26.47
N LYS A 86 -18.61 8.81 -26.48
CA LYS A 86 -19.31 8.30 -25.29
C LYS A 86 -18.75 6.96 -24.85
N ASP A 87 -18.52 6.06 -25.80
CA ASP A 87 -17.97 4.73 -25.54
C ASP A 87 -16.54 4.86 -24.96
N ALA A 88 -15.70 5.72 -25.54
CA ALA A 88 -14.36 6.00 -25.03
C ALA A 88 -14.35 6.61 -23.61
N LEU A 89 -15.36 7.43 -23.26
CA LEU A 89 -15.52 7.92 -21.88
C LEU A 89 -15.93 6.79 -20.93
N GLY A 90 -16.77 5.86 -21.40
CA GLY A 90 -17.14 4.65 -20.66
C GLY A 90 -15.92 3.79 -20.34
N ASP A 91 -15.09 3.50 -21.34
CA ASP A 91 -13.85 2.74 -21.17
C ASP A 91 -12.86 3.44 -20.23
N ALA A 92 -12.70 4.76 -20.38
CA ALA A 92 -11.83 5.54 -19.49
C ALA A 92 -12.28 5.46 -18.02
N ARG A 93 -13.60 5.53 -17.76
CA ARG A 93 -14.16 5.37 -16.40
C ARG A 93 -13.98 3.96 -15.86
N ALA A 94 -14.12 2.93 -16.70
CA ALA A 94 -13.84 1.56 -16.29
C ALA A 94 -12.36 1.38 -15.89
N LEU A 95 -11.44 1.96 -16.66
CA LEU A 95 -10.01 1.96 -16.34
C LEU A 95 -9.68 2.74 -15.06
N GLU A 96 -10.34 3.87 -14.83
CA GLU A 96 -10.23 4.62 -13.57
C GLU A 96 -10.67 3.76 -12.38
N LYS A 97 -11.80 3.06 -12.49
CA LYS A 97 -12.28 2.16 -11.44
C LYS A 97 -11.26 1.06 -11.13
N ILE A 98 -10.70 0.41 -12.15
CA ILE A 98 -9.66 -0.62 -11.98
C ILE A 98 -8.42 -0.02 -11.32
N ALA A 99 -8.00 1.18 -11.73
CA ALA A 99 -6.84 1.85 -11.15
C ALA A 99 -7.08 2.23 -9.67
N ASN A 100 -8.30 2.62 -9.32
CA ASN A 100 -8.71 2.89 -7.95
C ASN A 100 -8.71 1.60 -7.10
N ASP A 101 -9.22 0.50 -7.63
CA ASP A 101 -9.19 -0.81 -6.96
C ASP A 101 -7.74 -1.26 -6.67
N GLN A 102 -6.81 -1.02 -7.61
CA GLN A 102 -5.39 -1.29 -7.40
C GLN A 102 -4.79 -0.46 -6.25
N VAL A 103 -5.23 0.80 -6.08
CA VAL A 103 -4.81 1.65 -4.96
C VAL A 103 -5.31 1.07 -3.64
N LEU A 104 -6.57 0.63 -3.58
CA LEU A 104 -7.16 0.02 -2.39
C LEU A 104 -6.43 -1.28 -2.01
N ILE A 105 -6.18 -2.16 -2.97
CA ILE A 105 -5.45 -3.41 -2.75
C ILE A 105 -4.03 -3.12 -2.24
N ALA A 106 -3.30 -2.20 -2.89
CA ALA A 106 -1.95 -1.84 -2.48
C ALA A 106 -1.92 -1.19 -1.09
N GLY A 107 -2.91 -0.35 -0.76
CA GLY A 107 -3.07 0.26 0.55
C GLY A 107 -3.35 -0.78 1.64
N ASN A 108 -4.22 -1.74 1.37
CA ASN A 108 -4.47 -2.86 2.26
C ASN A 108 -3.23 -3.74 2.47
N HIS A 109 -2.43 -3.94 1.42
CA HIS A 109 -1.16 -4.66 1.54
C HIS A 109 -0.16 -3.92 2.45
N VAL A 110 -0.06 -2.59 2.35
CA VAL A 110 0.74 -1.77 3.30
C VAL A 110 0.22 -1.96 4.73
N ARG A 111 -1.10 -1.87 4.95
CA ARG A 111 -1.72 -2.04 6.29
C ARG A 111 -1.39 -3.40 6.88
N ARG A 112 -1.48 -4.46 6.07
CA ARG A 112 -1.19 -5.84 6.47
C ARG A 112 0.26 -6.00 6.90
N VAL A 113 1.22 -5.51 6.10
CA VAL A 113 2.66 -5.56 6.45
C VAL A 113 2.94 -4.80 7.75
N ILE A 114 2.32 -3.62 7.94
CA ILE A 114 2.46 -2.87 9.20
C ILE A 114 1.93 -3.68 10.39
N HIS A 115 0.78 -4.34 10.23
CA HIS A 115 0.16 -5.12 11.30
C HIS A 115 0.94 -6.40 11.64
N GLU A 116 1.43 -7.12 10.63
CA GLU A 116 2.10 -8.42 10.79
C GLU A 116 3.55 -8.29 11.27
N GLU A 117 4.29 -7.27 10.81
CA GLU A 117 5.74 -7.21 11.02
C GLU A 117 6.20 -6.22 12.10
N PHE A 118 5.30 -5.34 12.57
CA PHE A 118 5.66 -4.28 13.52
C PHE A 118 4.85 -4.35 14.81
N PRO A 119 5.48 -4.06 15.96
CA PRO A 119 4.81 -4.10 17.26
C PRO A 119 3.70 -3.03 17.35
N PRO A 120 2.64 -3.27 18.15
CA PRO A 120 1.46 -2.39 18.22
C PRO A 120 1.78 -0.93 18.50
N SER A 121 2.78 -0.68 19.36
CA SER A 121 3.25 0.67 19.73
C SER A 121 3.75 1.51 18.55
N GLN A 122 4.14 0.88 17.44
CA GLN A 122 4.64 1.56 16.25
C GLN A 122 3.64 1.57 15.11
N GLN A 123 2.57 0.76 15.17
CA GLN A 123 1.67 0.57 14.03
C GLN A 123 0.96 1.86 13.63
N GLN A 124 0.44 2.65 14.59
CA GLN A 124 -0.25 3.90 14.28
C GLN A 124 0.68 4.90 13.58
N LYS A 125 1.87 5.13 14.15
CA LYS A 125 2.90 6.00 13.55
C LYS A 125 3.30 5.57 12.14
N LEU A 126 3.36 4.26 11.89
CA LEU A 126 3.67 3.73 10.55
C LEU A 126 2.50 3.90 9.59
N ARG A 127 1.26 3.72 10.05
CA ARG A 127 0.06 3.99 9.24
C ARG A 127 0.03 5.43 8.79
N ASP A 128 0.17 6.38 9.71
CA ASP A 128 0.16 7.82 9.43
C ASP A 128 1.28 8.24 8.46
N ARG A 129 2.44 7.55 8.52
CA ARG A 129 3.59 7.86 7.67
C ARG A 129 3.50 7.25 6.26
N TYR A 130 2.94 6.05 6.13
CA TYR A 130 3.04 5.23 4.91
C TYR A 130 1.73 5.06 4.15
N LEU A 131 0.59 5.28 4.80
CA LEU A 131 -0.69 5.33 4.12
C LEU A 131 -0.98 6.81 3.80
N PRO A 132 -1.49 7.14 2.60
CA PRO A 132 -2.08 8.44 2.39
C PRO A 132 -3.23 8.61 3.39
N ASP A 133 -3.47 9.84 3.86
CA ASP A 133 -4.70 10.18 4.59
C ASP A 133 -5.83 9.50 3.86
N ALA A 134 -6.58 8.66 4.57
CA ALA A 134 -7.72 7.98 3.98
C ALA A 134 -8.52 9.07 3.28
N GLN A 135 -8.58 9.03 1.95
CA GLN A 135 -9.63 9.73 1.23
C GLN A 135 -10.87 9.27 1.96
N GLN A 136 -11.49 10.18 2.72
CA GLN A 136 -12.62 9.88 3.58
C GLN A 136 -13.50 8.95 2.77
N ASP A 137 -13.66 7.72 3.28
CA ASP A 137 -14.66 6.81 2.77
C ASP A 137 -15.96 7.61 2.79
N LYS A 138 -16.34 8.16 1.63
CA LYS A 138 -17.74 8.27 1.29
C LYS A 138 -18.13 6.81 1.09
N GLY A 139 -18.36 6.13 2.20
CA GLY A 139 -18.66 4.71 2.21
C GLY A 139 -19.79 4.44 1.21
N PRO A 140 -19.86 3.24 0.63
CA PRO A 140 -20.97 2.88 -0.27
C PRO A 140 -22.35 2.91 0.39
N PHE A 141 -22.42 3.13 1.71
CA PHE A 141 -23.65 3.19 2.51
C PHE A 141 -23.62 4.41 3.44
N SER A 142 -24.05 5.57 2.94
CA SER A 142 -24.67 6.60 3.78
C SER A 142 -26.18 6.53 3.50
N PHE A 143 -26.94 6.00 4.47
CA PHE A 143 -28.40 6.07 4.48
C PHE A 143 -28.86 7.49 4.81
#